data_AF-A0AAU1S459-F1
#
_entry.id   AF-A0AAU1S459-F1
#
_cell.length_a   1.000
_cell.length_b   1.000
_cell.length_c   1.000
_cell.angle_alpha   90.00
_cell.angle_beta   90.00
_cell.angle_gamma   90.00
#
_symmetry.space_group_name_H-M   'P 1'
#
loop_
_entity.id
_entity.type
_entity.pdbx_description
1 polymer ?
#
loop_
_entity_poly.entity_id
_entity_poly.type
_entity_poly.pdbx_seq_one_letter_code
_entity_poly.pdbx_strand_id
1 'polypeptide(L)'
;MDSTAHPDRRALLAGGLAVATVALAGCTSTSAAPSASGASPTSSASPEARPATPAAAFARLVDGNKRWVSGDLHHPDRDPDRRQLVAQTQEPFGSILACIDSRVPPELLFDTGLGDLYVMRTGGEAVGPVVTGSVEYGPMTSGTPLIVVLGHQRCGAIEAAYKSIRAGKPLPGNLEAIAKALRPAYEQAVREGGTDPVETMARAQVTLTAADLRSNQDLAPLVRKGTLAVVGAYYSLDTGKVEILAGAPS
;
A
#
# COMPACT_ATOMS: atom_id res chain seq x y z
N MET A 1 22.74 -43.99 4.68
CA MET A 1 23.95 -43.42 4.06
C MET A 1 23.59 -43.02 2.65
N ASP A 2 23.15 -41.77 2.45
CA ASP A 2 23.73 -40.90 1.44
C ASP A 2 23.15 -39.49 1.63
N SER A 3 24.04 -38.54 1.88
CA SER A 3 23.77 -37.15 2.24
C SER A 3 24.13 -36.29 1.04
N THR A 4 23.16 -35.63 0.42
CA THR A 4 23.40 -34.68 -0.67
C THR A 4 23.55 -33.29 -0.08
N ALA A 5 24.80 -32.83 -0.01
CA ALA A 5 25.19 -31.52 0.48
C ALA A 5 24.80 -30.41 -0.50
N HIS A 6 24.22 -29.32 0.02
CA HIS A 6 24.05 -28.06 -0.67
C HIS A 6 25.38 -27.28 -0.73
N PRO A 7 25.69 -26.57 -1.83
CA PRO A 7 26.90 -25.76 -1.90
C PRO A 7 26.74 -24.41 -1.17
N ASP A 8 27.68 -24.14 -0.28
CA ASP A 8 27.92 -22.88 0.42
C ASP A 8 28.19 -21.73 -0.57
N ARG A 9 27.39 -20.66 -0.47
CA ARG A 9 27.61 -19.39 -1.17
C ARG A 9 28.25 -18.37 -0.23
N ARG A 10 29.55 -18.53 0.05
CA ARG A 10 30.38 -17.45 0.64
C ARG A 10 31.81 -17.52 0.08
N ALA A 11 32.08 -16.68 -0.91
CA ALA A 11 33.42 -16.23 -1.29
C ALA A 11 33.30 -14.71 -1.50
N LEU A 12 33.81 -13.91 -0.56
CA LEU A 12 35.16 -13.32 -0.60
C LEU A 12 35.32 -12.35 -1.79
N LEU A 13 35.06 -11.08 -1.51
CA LEU A 13 35.70 -9.97 -2.22
C LEU A 13 36.32 -9.04 -1.17
N ALA A 14 37.54 -9.40 -0.79
CA ALA A 14 38.49 -8.51 -0.13
C ALA A 14 39.55 -8.14 -1.18
N GLY A 15 39.86 -6.85 -1.28
CA GLY A 15 40.91 -6.31 -2.13
C GLY A 15 40.44 -5.00 -2.77
N GLY A 16 41.12 -3.88 -2.65
CA GLY A 16 42.34 -3.51 -1.94
C GLY A 16 42.49 -2.00 -2.10
N LEU A 17 42.84 -1.31 -1.02
CA LEU A 17 43.18 0.12 -1.04
C LEU A 17 44.48 0.30 -1.84
N ALA A 18 44.43 1.10 -2.90
CA ALA A 18 45.63 1.68 -3.51
C ALA A 18 45.54 3.21 -3.39
N VAL A 19 46.34 3.74 -2.46
CA VAL A 19 46.61 5.17 -2.31
C VAL A 19 47.70 5.52 -3.31
N ALA A 20 47.40 6.41 -4.26
CA ALA A 20 48.40 7.04 -5.11
C ALA A 20 48.34 8.56 -4.91
N THR A 21 49.35 9.08 -4.22
CA THR A 21 49.64 10.50 -4.07
C THR A 21 50.44 10.98 -5.29
N VAL A 22 49.93 11.96 -6.04
CA VAL A 22 50.72 12.74 -6.99
C VAL A 22 50.48 14.22 -6.73
N ALA A 23 51.57 14.93 -6.45
CA ALA A 23 51.59 16.37 -6.18
C ALA A 23 51.82 17.18 -7.47
N LEU A 24 50.98 18.21 -7.62
CA LEU A 24 51.11 19.53 -8.27
C LEU A 24 52.08 19.74 -9.45
N ALA A 25 51.51 20.17 -10.58
CA ALA A 25 52.05 21.26 -11.40
C ALA A 25 50.89 22.06 -12.03
N GLY A 26 50.90 23.38 -11.80
CA GLY A 26 49.84 24.28 -12.26
C GLY A 26 49.96 24.67 -13.72
N CYS A 27 48.81 24.99 -14.31
CA CYS A 27 48.66 25.85 -15.49
C CYS A 27 47.34 26.60 -15.32
N THR A 28 47.45 27.90 -15.09
CA THR A 28 46.35 28.86 -15.10
C THR A 28 45.88 29.07 -16.54
N SER A 29 44.65 28.68 -16.83
CA SER A 29 43.93 29.09 -18.04
C SER A 29 42.55 29.56 -17.64
N THR A 30 42.38 30.88 -17.62
CA THR A 30 41.12 31.59 -17.51
C THR A 30 40.26 31.29 -18.73
N SER A 31 39.29 30.38 -18.57
CA SER A 31 38.19 30.22 -19.52
C SER A 31 36.92 30.71 -18.83
N ALA A 32 36.44 31.87 -19.25
CA ALA A 32 35.16 32.42 -18.84
C ALA A 32 34.04 31.47 -19.30
N ALA A 33 33.35 30.83 -18.36
CA ALA A 33 32.11 30.12 -18.64
C ALA A 33 30.97 31.14 -18.83
N PRO A 34 30.09 30.96 -19.82
CA PRO A 34 28.94 31.83 -19.98
C PRO A 34 27.98 31.59 -18.82
N SER A 35 27.51 32.69 -18.23
CA SER A 35 26.48 32.73 -17.20
C SER A 35 25.20 32.09 -17.74
N ALA A 36 24.98 30.83 -17.40
CA ALA A 36 23.66 30.23 -17.52
C ALA A 36 22.74 30.98 -16.54
N SER A 37 21.77 31.72 -17.07
CA SER A 37 20.73 32.33 -16.25
C SER A 37 20.05 31.22 -15.46
N GLY A 38 20.26 31.21 -14.15
CA GLY A 38 19.54 30.36 -13.23
C GLY A 38 18.05 30.69 -13.34
N ALA A 39 17.32 29.92 -14.11
CA ALA A 39 15.90 29.73 -13.84
C ALA A 39 15.84 29.01 -12.50
N SER A 40 15.63 29.78 -11.42
CA SER A 40 15.26 29.22 -10.14
C SER A 40 14.07 28.29 -10.38
N PRO A 41 14.14 26.99 -10.04
CA PRO A 41 12.93 26.22 -9.95
C PRO A 41 12.09 26.93 -8.89
N THR A 42 10.91 27.38 -9.29
CA THR A 42 9.88 27.85 -8.37
C THR A 42 9.43 26.65 -7.53
N SER A 43 10.26 26.23 -6.57
CA SER A 43 9.84 25.38 -5.46
C SER A 43 9.16 26.31 -4.46
N SER A 44 7.92 26.63 -4.78
CA SER A 44 7.01 27.36 -3.90
C SER A 44 5.70 26.61 -3.86
N ALA A 45 5.73 25.36 -3.42
CA ALA A 45 4.57 24.75 -2.79
C ALA A 45 4.92 24.62 -1.32
N SER A 46 4.39 25.53 -0.51
CA SER A 46 4.20 25.22 0.92
C SER A 46 3.53 23.85 1.01
N PRO A 47 3.95 22.95 1.91
CA PRO A 47 3.38 21.61 1.98
C PRO A 47 1.86 21.74 2.11
N GLU A 48 1.13 21.24 1.12
CA GLU A 48 -0.33 21.19 1.15
C GLU A 48 -0.73 20.53 2.48
N ALA A 49 -1.57 21.22 3.26
CA ALA A 49 -1.93 20.72 4.58
C ALA A 49 -2.56 19.32 4.45
N ARG A 50 -2.05 18.38 5.25
CA ARG A 50 -2.52 17.00 5.20
C ARG A 50 -3.99 16.92 5.60
N PRO A 51 -4.82 16.10 4.92
CA PRO A 51 -6.22 15.93 5.31
C PRO A 51 -6.32 15.42 6.75
N ALA A 52 -6.97 16.19 7.62
CA ALA A 52 -7.12 15.85 9.04
C ALA A 52 -8.47 15.21 9.39
N THR A 53 -9.41 15.14 8.45
CA THR A 53 -10.74 14.54 8.67
C THR A 53 -10.93 13.31 7.76
N PRO A 54 -11.78 12.36 8.17
CA PRO A 54 -12.03 11.17 7.33
C PRO A 54 -12.57 11.53 5.94
N ALA A 55 -13.49 12.51 5.86
CA ALA A 55 -14.07 12.97 4.61
C ALA A 55 -13.02 13.60 3.68
N ALA A 56 -12.13 14.46 4.21
CA ALA A 56 -11.08 15.09 3.41
C ALA A 56 -10.03 14.06 2.96
N ALA A 57 -9.63 13.14 3.84
CA ALA A 57 -8.71 12.05 3.51
C ALA A 57 -9.29 11.16 2.41
N PHE A 58 -10.57 10.82 2.52
CA PHE A 58 -11.26 9.99 1.54
C PHE A 58 -11.40 10.71 0.19
N ALA A 59 -11.80 11.99 0.20
CA ALA A 59 -11.87 12.80 -1.01
C ALA A 59 -10.51 12.86 -1.74
N ARG A 60 -9.40 13.02 -0.99
CA ARG A 60 -8.05 13.03 -1.56
C ARG A 60 -7.73 11.74 -2.30
N LEU A 61 -8.08 10.57 -1.75
CA LEU A 61 -7.89 9.28 -2.43
C LEU A 61 -8.79 9.16 -3.67
N VAL A 62 -10.07 9.53 -3.56
CA VAL A 62 -11.01 9.49 -4.70
C VAL A 62 -10.53 10.36 -5.85
N ASP A 63 -10.07 11.57 -5.58
CA ASP A 63 -9.55 12.47 -6.61
C ASP A 63 -8.24 11.96 -7.20
N GLY A 64 -7.40 11.34 -6.38
CA GLY A 64 -6.22 10.61 -6.84
C GLY A 64 -6.54 9.47 -7.80
N ASN A 65 -7.56 8.65 -7.48
CA ASN A 65 -7.99 7.58 -8.38
C ASN A 65 -8.63 8.11 -9.67
N LYS A 66 -9.33 9.25 -9.63
CA LYS A 66 -9.80 9.91 -10.87
C LYS A 66 -8.63 10.26 -11.80
N ARG A 67 -7.53 10.80 -11.26
CA ARG A 67 -6.30 11.08 -12.04
C ARG A 67 -5.65 9.81 -12.57
N TRP A 68 -5.60 8.75 -11.75
CA TRP A 68 -5.14 7.43 -12.21
C TRP A 68 -5.96 6.90 -13.39
N VAL A 69 -7.29 7.02 -13.32
CA VAL A 69 -8.21 6.57 -14.38
C VAL A 69 -8.10 7.43 -15.65
N SER A 70 -7.92 8.75 -15.52
CA SER A 70 -7.80 9.63 -16.69
C SER A 70 -6.40 9.63 -17.32
N GLY A 71 -5.38 9.26 -16.55
CA GLY A 71 -3.97 9.36 -16.94
C GLY A 71 -3.33 10.71 -16.59
N ASP A 72 -4.08 11.65 -16.01
CA ASP A 72 -3.62 12.99 -15.64
C ASP A 72 -2.91 13.00 -14.26
N LEU A 73 -1.91 12.14 -14.11
CA LEU A 73 -1.19 11.95 -12.84
C LEU A 73 -0.35 13.16 -12.46
N HIS A 74 -0.43 13.57 -11.19
CA HIS A 74 0.37 14.67 -10.65
C HIS A 74 1.69 14.20 -10.05
N HIS A 75 1.76 12.94 -9.59
CA HIS A 75 2.93 12.39 -8.91
C HIS A 75 3.43 13.24 -7.71
N PRO A 76 2.53 13.64 -6.79
CA PRO A 76 2.89 14.56 -5.71
C PRO A 76 3.88 13.91 -4.74
N ASP A 77 4.71 14.73 -4.09
CA ASP A 77 5.48 14.32 -2.91
C ASP A 77 6.47 13.15 -3.16
N ARG A 78 7.20 13.16 -4.28
CA ARG A 78 8.16 12.10 -4.66
C ARG A 78 9.60 12.56 -4.84
N ASP A 79 9.88 13.85 -4.63
CA ASP A 79 11.19 14.45 -4.80
C ASP A 79 12.13 14.23 -3.58
N PRO A 80 13.44 14.49 -3.73
CA PRO A 80 14.41 14.33 -2.64
C PRO A 80 14.16 15.21 -1.41
N ASP A 81 13.55 16.40 -1.56
CA ASP A 81 13.28 17.31 -0.44
C ASP A 81 12.13 16.75 0.39
N ARG A 82 11.07 16.26 -0.27
CA ARG A 82 10.01 15.52 0.40
C ARG A 82 10.55 14.32 1.17
N ARG A 83 11.45 13.54 0.57
CA ARG A 83 12.09 12.39 1.24
C ARG A 83 12.87 12.82 2.49
N GLN A 84 13.61 13.93 2.44
CA GLN A 84 14.33 14.45 3.59
C GLN A 84 13.38 14.90 4.72
N LEU A 85 12.25 15.52 4.35
CA LEU A 85 11.23 15.94 5.30
C LEU A 85 10.63 14.74 6.05
N VAL A 86 10.17 13.71 5.31
CA VAL A 86 9.51 12.55 5.93
C VAL A 86 10.45 11.60 6.66
N ALA A 87 11.77 11.76 6.46
CA ALA A 87 12.77 11.02 7.22
C ALA A 87 12.82 11.43 8.70
N GLN A 88 12.37 12.64 9.04
CA GLN A 88 12.31 13.13 10.43
C GLN A 88 11.01 12.72 11.11
N THR A 89 9.88 12.84 10.41
CA THR A 89 8.55 12.48 10.91
C THR A 89 7.61 12.25 9.73
N GLN A 90 6.66 11.33 9.91
CA GLN A 90 5.57 11.09 8.97
C GLN A 90 4.23 11.33 9.66
N GLU A 91 3.26 11.84 8.91
CA GLU A 91 1.87 12.00 9.34
C GLU A 91 0.92 11.49 8.24
N PRO A 92 0.85 10.17 8.00
CA PRO A 92 -0.02 9.62 6.97
C PRO A 92 -1.49 9.88 7.28
N PHE A 93 -2.24 10.34 6.28
CA PHE A 93 -3.67 10.63 6.40
C PHE A 93 -4.55 9.39 6.12
N GLY A 94 -3.96 8.30 5.61
CA GLY A 94 -4.66 7.05 5.34
C GLY A 94 -3.83 5.81 5.67
N SER A 95 -4.51 4.75 6.10
CA SER A 95 -3.97 3.40 6.25
C SER A 95 -4.65 2.47 5.24
N ILE A 96 -3.91 1.91 4.29
CA ILE A 96 -4.45 1.05 3.23
C ILE A 96 -4.03 -0.39 3.48
N LEU A 97 -5.00 -1.27 3.68
CA LEU A 97 -4.80 -2.72 3.64
C LEU A 97 -5.18 -3.21 2.23
N ALA A 98 -4.22 -3.70 1.47
CA ALA A 98 -4.42 -4.14 0.09
C ALA A 98 -3.86 -5.53 -0.19
N CYS A 99 -4.13 -6.06 -1.37
CA CYS A 99 -3.52 -7.30 -1.83
C CYS A 99 -2.02 -7.12 -2.16
N ILE A 100 -1.21 -8.19 -2.03
CA ILE A 100 0.17 -8.26 -2.56
C ILE A 100 0.26 -8.22 -4.09
N ASP A 101 -0.88 -8.27 -4.79
CA ASP A 101 -0.93 -8.27 -6.25
C ASP A 101 -0.13 -7.10 -6.84
N SER A 102 0.87 -7.41 -7.67
CA SER A 102 1.80 -6.42 -8.20
C SER A 102 1.14 -5.34 -9.07
N ARG A 103 -0.10 -5.55 -9.49
CA ARG A 103 -0.90 -4.61 -10.30
C ARG A 103 -1.73 -3.65 -9.45
N VAL A 104 -1.70 -3.80 -8.12
CA VAL A 104 -2.51 -3.00 -7.17
C VAL A 104 -1.63 -2.24 -6.16
N PRO A 105 -0.68 -1.37 -6.59
CA PRO A 105 0.10 -0.53 -5.67
C PRO A 105 -0.70 0.72 -5.24
N PRO A 106 -1.17 0.83 -3.97
CA PRO A 106 -2.09 1.89 -3.55
C PRO A 106 -1.61 3.31 -3.85
N GLU A 107 -0.32 3.58 -3.68
CA GLU A 107 0.26 4.90 -3.87
C GLU A 107 0.17 5.38 -5.34
N LEU A 108 0.21 4.46 -6.29
CA LEU A 108 -0.01 4.79 -7.70
C LEU A 108 -1.51 4.94 -7.99
N LEU A 109 -2.33 3.99 -7.51
CA LEU A 109 -3.77 3.97 -7.77
C LEU A 109 -4.51 5.20 -7.24
N PHE A 110 -3.98 5.81 -6.18
CA PHE A 110 -4.51 7.02 -5.56
C PHE A 110 -3.63 8.26 -5.79
N ASP A 111 -2.64 8.17 -6.69
CA ASP A 111 -1.72 9.27 -7.03
C ASP A 111 -1.24 10.07 -5.81
N THR A 112 -0.67 9.35 -4.84
CA THR A 112 -0.10 9.91 -3.60
C THR A 112 1.42 9.85 -3.63
N GLY A 113 2.06 10.40 -2.59
CA GLY A 113 3.52 10.39 -2.44
C GLY A 113 4.02 9.87 -1.10
N LEU A 114 5.26 10.22 -0.79
CA LEU A 114 5.97 9.75 0.40
C LEU A 114 5.37 10.37 1.67
N GLY A 115 5.06 9.52 2.64
CA GLY A 115 4.50 9.91 3.94
C GLY A 115 2.98 10.16 3.93
N ASP A 116 2.30 9.83 2.82
CA ASP A 116 0.86 10.04 2.66
C ASP A 116 0.04 8.91 3.29
N LEU A 117 0.54 7.67 3.13
CA LEU A 117 -0.17 6.44 3.45
C LEU A 117 0.70 5.49 4.28
N TYR A 118 0.10 4.86 5.28
CA TYR A 118 0.53 3.55 5.75
C TYR A 118 -0.03 2.50 4.80
N VAL A 119 0.81 1.57 4.32
CA VAL A 119 0.39 0.56 3.35
C VAL A 119 0.79 -0.84 3.84
N MET A 120 -0.22 -1.68 4.04
CA MET A 120 -0.05 -3.08 4.42
C MET A 120 -0.57 -3.95 3.28
N ARG A 121 0.20 -4.97 2.90
CA ARG A 121 -0.12 -5.82 1.76
C ARG A 121 -0.01 -7.30 2.10
N THR A 122 -1.11 -8.04 1.98
CA THR A 122 -1.20 -9.49 2.20
C THR A 122 -1.97 -10.18 1.08
N GLY A 123 -1.86 -11.50 0.93
CA GLY A 123 -2.60 -12.22 -0.11
C GLY A 123 -4.11 -12.15 0.13
N GLY A 124 -4.86 -11.55 -0.81
CA GLY A 124 -6.31 -11.36 -0.68
C GLY A 124 -6.67 -10.54 0.54
N GLU A 125 -5.82 -9.57 0.93
CA GLU A 125 -6.01 -8.72 2.10
C GLU A 125 -6.32 -9.53 3.37
N ALA A 126 -5.79 -10.77 3.42
CA ALA A 126 -5.93 -11.67 4.55
C ALA A 126 -5.28 -11.05 5.79
N VAL A 127 -6.01 -11.05 6.89
CA VAL A 127 -5.58 -10.45 8.16
C VAL A 127 -5.26 -11.51 9.20
N GLY A 128 -4.40 -11.11 10.13
CA GLY A 128 -4.06 -11.79 11.36
C GLY A 128 -3.51 -10.75 12.35
N PRO A 129 -3.17 -11.12 13.60
CA PRO A 129 -2.90 -10.15 14.66
C PRO A 129 -1.84 -9.08 14.31
N VAL A 130 -0.75 -9.46 13.65
CA VAL A 130 0.32 -8.51 13.25
C VAL A 130 -0.18 -7.51 12.20
N VAL A 131 -0.97 -7.98 11.23
CA VAL A 131 -1.51 -7.12 10.17
C VAL A 131 -2.56 -6.17 10.75
N THR A 132 -3.44 -6.68 11.61
CA THR A 132 -4.44 -5.87 12.32
C THR A 132 -3.77 -4.79 13.17
N GLY A 133 -2.76 -5.13 13.97
CA GLY A 133 -1.99 -4.16 14.74
C GLY A 133 -1.28 -3.12 13.87
N SER A 134 -0.86 -3.50 12.65
CA SER A 134 -0.28 -2.56 11.69
C SER A 134 -1.32 -1.59 11.12
N VAL A 135 -2.56 -2.03 10.91
CA VAL A 135 -3.70 -1.17 10.51
C VAL A 135 -4.08 -0.21 11.64
N GLU A 136 -4.08 -0.69 12.88
CA GLU A 136 -4.40 0.10 14.07
C GLU A 136 -3.36 1.18 14.36
N TYR A 137 -2.10 0.96 13.96
CA TYR A 137 -0.98 1.84 14.30
C TYR A 137 -1.24 3.30 13.94
N GLY A 138 -1.68 3.60 12.70
CA GLY A 138 -1.95 4.97 12.26
C GLY A 138 -2.99 5.68 13.14
N PRO A 139 -4.24 5.18 13.19
CA PRO A 139 -5.29 5.77 14.03
C PRO A 139 -4.94 5.85 15.52
N MET A 140 -4.22 4.86 16.07
CA MET A 140 -3.90 4.78 17.49
C MET A 140 -2.71 5.64 17.92
N THR A 141 -1.76 5.93 17.03
CA THR A 141 -0.52 6.65 17.40
C THR A 141 -0.44 8.07 16.86
N SER A 142 -0.99 8.31 15.67
CA SER A 142 -0.90 9.60 14.96
C SER A 142 -2.26 10.19 14.61
N GLY A 143 -3.35 9.50 14.94
CA GLY A 143 -4.70 9.97 14.64
C GLY A 143 -5.05 9.91 13.14
N THR A 144 -4.41 9.03 12.36
CA THR A 144 -4.74 8.81 10.95
C THR A 144 -6.26 8.62 10.78
N PRO A 145 -6.95 9.49 10.01
CA PRO A 145 -8.40 9.56 10.02
C PRO A 145 -9.10 8.56 9.08
N LEU A 146 -8.36 7.77 8.30
CA LEU A 146 -8.92 6.90 7.29
C LEU A 146 -8.23 5.53 7.26
N ILE A 147 -9.02 4.47 7.23
CA ILE A 147 -8.60 3.13 6.80
C ILE A 147 -9.34 2.78 5.51
N VAL A 148 -8.63 2.17 4.56
CA VAL A 148 -9.24 1.56 3.36
C VAL A 148 -8.80 0.10 3.28
N VAL A 149 -9.78 -0.80 3.19
CA VAL A 149 -9.57 -2.20 2.77
C VAL A 149 -9.79 -2.26 1.26
N LEU A 150 -8.74 -2.56 0.51
CA LEU A 150 -8.72 -2.50 -0.95
C LEU A 150 -8.51 -3.91 -1.54
N GLY A 151 -9.61 -4.56 -1.88
CA GLY A 151 -9.59 -5.78 -2.72
C GLY A 151 -9.55 -5.43 -4.20
N HIS A 152 -9.48 -6.46 -5.05
CA HIS A 152 -9.40 -6.23 -6.49
C HIS A 152 -9.86 -7.42 -7.34
N GLN A 153 -10.21 -7.08 -8.58
CA GLN A 153 -10.60 -8.02 -9.63
C GLN A 153 -9.52 -9.06 -9.93
N ARG A 154 -9.93 -10.32 -10.17
CA ARG A 154 -9.04 -11.43 -10.56
C ARG A 154 -7.86 -11.62 -9.59
N CYS A 155 -8.15 -11.67 -8.29
CA CYS A 155 -7.17 -11.92 -7.24
C CYS A 155 -6.73 -13.38 -7.17
N GLY A 156 -5.45 -13.64 -7.40
CA GLY A 156 -4.89 -15.00 -7.38
C GLY A 156 -4.93 -15.67 -6.00
N ALA A 157 -4.82 -14.89 -4.91
CA ALA A 157 -4.91 -15.43 -3.55
C ALA A 157 -6.33 -15.90 -3.22
N ILE A 158 -7.34 -15.10 -3.59
CA ILE A 158 -8.76 -15.47 -3.46
C ILE A 158 -9.06 -16.71 -4.30
N GLU A 159 -8.62 -16.74 -5.56
CA GLU A 159 -8.83 -17.89 -6.45
C GLU A 159 -8.20 -19.17 -5.90
N ALA A 160 -6.96 -19.11 -5.42
CA ALA A 160 -6.26 -20.24 -4.83
C ALA A 160 -6.94 -20.74 -3.55
N ALA A 161 -7.36 -19.83 -2.67
CA ALA A 161 -8.09 -20.16 -1.45
C ALA A 161 -9.45 -20.78 -1.76
N TYR A 162 -10.22 -20.20 -2.69
CA TYR A 162 -11.51 -20.73 -3.12
C TYR A 162 -11.38 -22.18 -3.61
N LYS A 163 -10.43 -22.44 -4.52
CA LYS A 163 -10.18 -23.79 -5.06
C LYS A 163 -9.73 -24.77 -3.98
N SER A 164 -8.82 -24.36 -3.10
CA SER A 164 -8.32 -25.17 -1.99
C SER A 164 -9.45 -25.58 -1.04
N ILE A 165 -10.23 -24.61 -0.56
CA ILE A 165 -11.32 -24.83 0.39
C ILE A 165 -12.41 -25.71 -0.23
N ARG A 166 -12.83 -25.40 -1.47
CA ARG A 166 -13.85 -26.18 -2.18
C ARG A 166 -13.43 -27.63 -2.42
N ALA A 167 -12.16 -27.86 -2.76
CA ALA A 167 -11.64 -29.20 -3.00
C ALA A 167 -11.29 -29.97 -1.71
N GLY A 168 -11.29 -29.30 -0.56
CA GLY A 168 -10.78 -29.87 0.70
C GLY A 168 -9.30 -30.21 0.64
N LYS A 169 -8.52 -29.50 -0.19
CA LYS A 169 -7.08 -29.75 -0.42
C LYS A 169 -6.27 -28.54 0.04
N PRO A 170 -5.57 -28.62 1.19
CA PRO A 170 -4.78 -27.51 1.72
C PRO A 170 -3.76 -26.96 0.73
N LEU A 171 -3.49 -25.65 0.81
CA LEU A 171 -2.39 -25.04 0.08
C LEU A 171 -1.04 -25.41 0.74
N PRO A 172 0.08 -25.41 -0.01
CA PRO A 172 1.37 -25.77 0.55
C PRO A 172 1.94 -24.69 1.48
N GLY A 173 2.66 -25.12 2.52
CA GLY A 173 3.41 -24.25 3.43
C GLY A 173 2.55 -23.15 4.06
N ASN A 174 3.08 -21.92 4.09
CA ASN A 174 2.40 -20.78 4.72
C ASN A 174 1.21 -20.25 3.90
N LEU A 175 1.01 -20.70 2.66
CA LEU A 175 -0.17 -20.30 1.87
C LEU A 175 -1.47 -20.82 2.50
N GLU A 176 -1.40 -21.91 3.26
CA GLU A 176 -2.56 -22.42 3.99
C GLU A 176 -3.06 -21.42 5.05
N ALA A 177 -2.19 -20.58 5.62
CA ALA A 177 -2.62 -19.54 6.55
C ALA A 177 -3.51 -18.50 5.85
N ILE A 178 -3.21 -18.18 4.58
CA ILE A 178 -4.04 -17.29 3.74
C ILE A 178 -5.40 -17.96 3.48
N ALA A 179 -5.42 -19.22 3.04
CA ALA A 179 -6.69 -19.93 2.81
C ALA A 179 -7.56 -20.03 4.07
N LYS A 180 -6.94 -20.26 5.24
CA LYS A 180 -7.66 -20.28 6.53
C LYS A 180 -8.25 -18.92 6.87
N ALA A 181 -7.49 -17.84 6.72
CA ALA A 181 -7.95 -16.48 6.98
C ALA A 181 -9.11 -16.06 6.05
N LEU A 182 -9.11 -16.55 4.81
CA LEU A 182 -10.14 -16.25 3.80
C LEU A 182 -11.41 -17.12 3.89
N ARG A 183 -11.45 -18.10 4.81
CA ARG A 183 -12.59 -19.03 4.93
C ARG A 183 -13.93 -18.34 5.19
N PRO A 184 -14.05 -17.30 6.04
CA PRO A 184 -15.33 -16.60 6.22
C PRO A 184 -15.88 -16.01 4.92
N ALA A 185 -15.02 -15.44 4.08
CA ALA A 185 -15.41 -14.92 2.77
C ALA A 185 -15.85 -16.02 1.81
N TYR A 186 -15.19 -17.17 1.83
CA TYR A 186 -15.64 -18.35 1.06
C TYR A 186 -17.05 -18.78 1.47
N GLU A 187 -17.30 -18.90 2.77
CA GLU A 187 -18.61 -19.32 3.29
C GLU A 187 -19.71 -18.30 2.93
N GLN A 188 -19.40 -17.01 2.98
CA GLN A 188 -20.30 -15.95 2.55
C GLN A 188 -20.62 -16.06 1.05
N ALA A 189 -19.60 -16.23 0.20
CA ALA A 189 -19.79 -16.36 -1.25
C ALA A 189 -20.60 -17.60 -1.64
N VAL A 190 -20.43 -18.72 -0.92
CA VAL A 190 -21.25 -19.92 -1.13
C VAL A 190 -22.72 -19.66 -0.77
N ARG A 191 -22.99 -18.90 0.31
CA ARG A 191 -24.35 -18.52 0.70
C ARG A 191 -25.00 -17.57 -0.30
N GLU A 192 -24.25 -16.58 -0.80
CA GLU A 192 -24.73 -15.59 -1.77
C GLU A 192 -24.93 -16.18 -3.17
N GLY A 193 -24.08 -17.12 -3.58
CA GLY A 193 -24.08 -17.71 -4.91
C GLY A 193 -23.56 -16.74 -5.99
N GLY A 194 -24.03 -16.91 -7.23
CA GLY A 194 -23.66 -16.06 -8.37
C GLY A 194 -22.92 -16.80 -9.48
N THR A 195 -22.76 -16.12 -10.62
CA THR A 195 -22.14 -16.69 -11.83
C THR A 195 -20.61 -16.75 -11.75
N ASP A 196 -20.00 -15.89 -10.93
CA ASP A 196 -18.57 -15.89 -10.63
C ASP A 196 -18.34 -15.94 -9.11
N PRO A 197 -18.27 -17.14 -8.52
CA PRO A 197 -18.14 -17.28 -7.07
C PRO A 197 -16.76 -16.82 -6.53
N VAL A 198 -15.73 -16.71 -7.38
CA VAL A 198 -14.41 -16.20 -6.97
C VAL A 198 -14.48 -14.68 -6.84
N GLU A 199 -15.11 -14.00 -7.79
CA GLU A 199 -15.39 -12.55 -7.70
C GLU A 199 -16.31 -12.22 -6.52
N THR A 200 -17.37 -13.01 -6.31
CA THR A 200 -18.24 -12.87 -5.13
C THR A 200 -17.41 -12.99 -3.84
N MET A 201 -16.53 -13.99 -3.76
CA MET A 201 -15.64 -14.17 -2.60
C MET A 201 -14.67 -12.99 -2.40
N ALA A 202 -14.13 -12.42 -3.47
CA ALA A 202 -13.23 -11.26 -3.36
C ALA A 202 -13.95 -10.04 -2.75
N ARG A 203 -15.18 -9.75 -3.21
CA ARG A 203 -16.00 -8.65 -2.66
C ARG A 203 -16.47 -8.93 -1.23
N ALA A 204 -16.80 -10.18 -0.92
CA ALA A 204 -17.14 -10.61 0.44
C ALA A 204 -15.95 -10.42 1.40
N GLN A 205 -14.72 -10.75 0.97
CA GLN A 205 -13.52 -10.58 1.78
C GLN A 205 -13.30 -9.11 2.18
N VAL A 206 -13.42 -8.19 1.23
CA VAL A 206 -13.32 -6.74 1.51
C VAL A 206 -14.39 -6.30 2.50
N THR A 207 -15.63 -6.71 2.26
CA THR A 207 -16.78 -6.29 3.07
C THR A 207 -16.66 -6.78 4.51
N LEU A 208 -16.32 -8.06 4.71
CA LEU A 208 -16.14 -8.66 6.03
C LEU A 208 -14.96 -8.03 6.76
N THR A 209 -13.79 -7.92 6.11
CA THR A 209 -12.60 -7.32 6.72
C THR A 209 -12.84 -5.87 7.15
N ALA A 210 -13.51 -5.08 6.31
CA ALA A 210 -13.86 -3.71 6.67
C ALA A 210 -14.88 -3.65 7.82
N ALA A 211 -15.85 -4.59 7.88
CA ALA A 211 -16.80 -4.67 8.99
C ALA A 211 -16.12 -5.07 10.31
N ASP A 212 -15.19 -6.03 10.26
CA ASP A 212 -14.39 -6.45 11.42
C ASP A 212 -13.55 -5.29 11.96
N LEU A 213 -12.88 -4.53 11.07
CA LEU A 213 -12.12 -3.35 11.48
C LEU A 213 -13.02 -2.22 12.04
N ARG A 214 -14.25 -2.05 11.55
CA ARG A 214 -15.21 -1.08 12.14
C ARG A 214 -15.68 -1.48 13.53
N SER A 215 -15.82 -2.77 13.77
CA SER A 215 -16.32 -3.33 15.03
C SER A 215 -15.21 -3.71 16.02
N ASN A 216 -13.95 -3.67 15.59
CA ASN A 216 -12.76 -3.85 16.41
C ASN A 216 -12.81 -2.96 17.67
N GLN A 217 -12.45 -3.52 18.83
CA GLN A 217 -12.60 -2.88 20.13
C GLN A 217 -11.88 -1.53 20.26
N ASP A 218 -10.73 -1.38 19.58
CA ASP A 218 -9.85 -0.22 19.67
C ASP A 218 -10.21 0.84 18.62
N LEU A 219 -10.66 0.40 17.43
CA LEU A 219 -11.05 1.30 16.33
C LEU A 219 -12.52 1.77 16.43
N ALA A 220 -13.43 0.93 16.90
CA ALA A 220 -14.86 1.24 16.95
C ALA A 220 -15.21 2.53 17.74
N PRO A 221 -14.54 2.87 18.87
CA PRO A 221 -14.73 4.15 19.53
C PRO A 221 -14.42 5.35 18.61
N LEU A 222 -13.34 5.28 17.82
CA LEU A 222 -12.96 6.34 16.88
C LEU A 222 -13.96 6.46 15.72
N VAL A 223 -14.44 5.32 15.22
CA VAL A 223 -15.48 5.27 14.19
C VAL A 223 -16.78 5.91 14.68
N ARG A 224 -17.25 5.55 15.89
CA ARG A 224 -18.45 6.14 16.48
C ARG A 224 -18.32 7.65 16.73
N LYS A 225 -17.12 8.11 17.08
CA LYS A 225 -16.82 9.54 17.26
C LYS A 225 -16.74 10.30 15.92
N GLY A 226 -16.64 9.60 14.79
CA GLY A 226 -16.46 10.20 13.47
C GLY A 226 -15.04 10.73 13.22
N THR A 227 -14.07 10.38 14.07
CA THR A 227 -12.66 10.78 13.89
C THR A 227 -11.89 9.77 13.03
N LEU A 228 -12.46 8.60 12.78
CA LEU A 228 -11.92 7.57 11.89
C LEU A 228 -13.04 7.07 10.97
N ALA A 229 -12.77 6.93 9.68
CA ALA A 229 -13.61 6.12 8.79
C ALA A 229 -12.86 4.86 8.35
N VAL A 230 -13.59 3.77 8.19
CA VAL A 230 -13.09 2.53 7.59
C VAL A 230 -13.90 2.29 6.33
N VAL A 231 -13.26 2.24 5.18
CA VAL A 231 -13.89 2.10 3.86
C VAL A 231 -13.54 0.73 3.28
N GLY A 232 -14.54 0.01 2.77
CA GLY A 232 -14.32 -1.16 1.94
C GLY A 232 -14.38 -0.74 0.48
N ALA A 233 -13.34 -1.05 -0.30
CA ALA A 233 -13.20 -0.62 -1.68
C ALA A 233 -12.68 -1.76 -2.58
N TYR A 234 -13.03 -1.69 -3.87
CA TYR A 234 -12.74 -2.73 -4.85
C TYR A 234 -12.13 -2.14 -6.12
N TYR A 235 -10.94 -2.59 -6.47
CA TYR A 235 -10.21 -2.11 -7.65
C TYR A 235 -10.52 -2.94 -8.90
N SER A 236 -10.93 -2.26 -9.97
CA SER A 236 -11.08 -2.83 -11.30
C SER A 236 -9.75 -2.78 -12.06
N LEU A 237 -9.21 -3.96 -12.39
CA LEU A 237 -8.02 -4.07 -13.24
C LEU A 237 -8.29 -3.63 -14.68
N ASP A 238 -9.53 -3.72 -15.14
CA ASP A 238 -9.91 -3.37 -16.52
C ASP A 238 -10.01 -1.86 -16.75
N THR A 239 -10.41 -1.11 -15.72
CA THR A 239 -10.74 0.32 -15.86
C THR A 239 -9.88 1.25 -15.01
N GLY A 240 -9.12 0.70 -14.06
CA GLY A 240 -8.39 1.50 -13.07
C GLY A 240 -9.28 2.13 -12.00
N LYS A 241 -10.60 1.93 -12.04
CA LYS A 241 -11.52 2.53 -11.08
C LYS A 241 -11.51 1.78 -9.75
N VAL A 242 -11.54 2.54 -8.67
CA VAL A 242 -11.84 2.03 -7.32
C VAL A 242 -13.33 2.25 -7.04
N GLU A 243 -14.06 1.16 -6.93
CA GLU A 243 -15.46 1.14 -6.50
C GLU A 243 -15.55 1.13 -4.98
N ILE A 244 -16.49 1.86 -4.41
CA ILE A 244 -16.73 1.86 -2.96
C ILE A 244 -17.84 0.87 -2.66
N LEU A 245 -17.53 -0.12 -1.82
CA LEU A 245 -18.49 -1.14 -1.39
C LEU A 245 -19.28 -0.69 -0.16
N ALA A 246 -18.59 -0.09 0.82
CA ALA A 246 -19.23 0.34 2.07
C ALA A 246 -18.38 1.36 2.86
N GLY A 247 -19.05 2.15 3.70
CA GLY A 247 -18.45 2.94 4.77
C GLY A 247 -17.75 4.22 4.34
N ALA A 248 -18.09 4.78 3.17
CA ALA A 248 -17.66 6.12 2.80
C ALA A 248 -18.06 7.13 3.88
N PRO A 249 -17.14 8.00 4.34
CA PRO A 249 -17.49 9.10 5.22
C PRO A 249 -18.36 10.13 4.48
N SER A 250 -19.33 10.69 5.20
CA SER A 250 -20.18 11.81 4.77
C SER A 250 -19.48 13.15 4.86
#